data_AF-A0A950NEA3-F1
#
_entry.id   AF-A0A950NEA3-F1
#
_cell.length_a   1.000
_cell.length_b   1.000
_cell.length_c   1.000
_cell.angle_alpha   90.00
_cell.angle_beta   90.00
_cell.angle_gamma   90.00
#
_symmetry.space_group_name_H-M   'P 1'
#
loop_
_entity.id
_entity.type
_entity.pdbx_description
1 polymer ?
#
loop_
_entity_poly.entity_id
_entity_poly.type
_entity_poly.pdbx_seq_one_letter_code
_entity_poly.pdbx_strand_id
1 'polypeptide(L)'
;MRNVKYILQAALFAGLMLFFRALPLETASALGGWLGGRLGRHLKTLVHVARVNLALAFPQKSVEEREAILSAMWAHLGRLAGEFPHLPGNALLNRISYEGLHHLPPPGQVALFVSGHFGNWELTYPTAFEHGVP
;
A
#
# COMPACT_ATOMS: atom_id res chain seq x y z
N MET A 1 2.18 -34.42 -1.50
CA MET A 1 1.04 -33.58 -1.03
C MET A 1 1.41 -32.11 -0.79
N ARG A 2 2.57 -31.79 -0.18
CA ARG A 2 3.01 -30.39 0.07
C ARG A 2 3.16 -29.53 -1.20
N ASN A 3 3.59 -30.12 -2.32
CA ASN A 3 3.80 -29.39 -3.57
C ASN A 3 2.49 -28.96 -4.25
N VAL A 4 1.42 -29.76 -4.16
CA VAL A 4 0.12 -29.44 -4.77
C VAL A 4 -0.51 -28.22 -4.09
N LYS A 5 -0.43 -28.14 -2.76
CA LYS A 5 -0.89 -26.96 -2.00
C LYS A 5 -0.23 -25.67 -2.50
N TYR A 6 1.11 -25.68 -2.65
CA TYR A 6 1.83 -24.49 -3.10
C TYR A 6 1.53 -24.12 -4.55
N ILE A 7 1.35 -25.12 -5.42
CA ILE A 7 0.91 -24.88 -6.81
C ILE A 7 -0.46 -24.22 -6.83
N LEU A 8 -1.43 -24.70 -6.04
CA LEU A 8 -2.76 -24.09 -5.95
C LEU A 8 -2.72 -22.67 -5.38
N GLN A 9 -1.89 -22.43 -4.35
CA GLN A 9 -1.70 -21.08 -3.79
C GLN A 9 -1.08 -20.13 -4.82
N ALA A 10 -0.07 -20.58 -5.56
CA ALA A 10 0.57 -19.81 -6.62
C ALA A 10 -0.40 -19.52 -7.76
N ALA A 11 -1.18 -20.52 -8.20
CA ALA A 11 -2.19 -20.35 -9.24
C ALA A 11 -3.29 -19.36 -8.82
N LEU A 12 -3.76 -19.45 -7.58
CA LEU A 12 -4.72 -18.48 -7.01
C LEU A 12 -4.13 -17.07 -6.98
N PHE A 13 -2.90 -16.92 -6.48
CA PHE A 13 -2.23 -15.62 -6.43
C PHE A 13 -2.05 -15.05 -7.84
N ALA A 14 -1.53 -15.82 -8.79
CA ALA A 14 -1.37 -15.41 -10.18
C ALA A 14 -2.71 -15.02 -10.82
N GLY A 15 -3.77 -15.79 -10.55
CA GLY A 15 -5.13 -15.47 -11.01
C GLY A 15 -5.64 -14.14 -10.46
N LEU A 16 -5.45 -13.88 -9.17
CA LEU A 16 -5.81 -12.60 -8.54
C LEU A 16 -5.00 -11.44 -9.12
N MET A 17 -3.69 -11.63 -9.32
CA MET A 17 -2.82 -10.64 -9.95
C MET A 17 -3.29 -10.29 -11.36
N LEU A 18 -3.59 -11.29 -12.19
CA LEU A 18 -4.09 -11.09 -13.55
C LEU A 18 -5.47 -10.43 -13.55
N PHE A 19 -6.36 -10.84 -12.65
CA PHE A 19 -7.68 -10.24 -12.49
C PHE A 19 -7.61 -8.75 -12.20
N PHE A 20 -6.87 -8.34 -11.16
CA PHE A 20 -6.74 -6.92 -10.81
C PHE A 20 -5.94 -6.11 -11.85
N ARG A 21 -4.97 -6.74 -12.53
CA ARG A 21 -4.24 -6.10 -13.64
C ARG A 21 -5.11 -5.84 -14.86
N ALA A 22 -6.14 -6.67 -15.11
CA ALA A 22 -7.07 -6.49 -16.21
C ALA A 22 -8.09 -5.36 -15.98
N LEU A 23 -8.29 -4.95 -14.72
CA LEU A 23 -9.15 -3.82 -14.37
C LEU A 23 -8.41 -2.49 -14.60
N PRO A 24 -9.12 -1.40 -14.98
CA PRO A 24 -8.57 -0.05 -14.88
C PRO A 24 -8.09 0.24 -13.45
N LEU A 25 -6.99 1.00 -13.30
CA LEU A 25 -6.37 1.29 -12.01
C LEU A 25 -7.37 1.77 -10.94
N GLU A 26 -8.24 2.73 -11.29
CA GLU A 26 -9.24 3.27 -10.36
C GLU A 26 -10.22 2.21 -9.87
N THR A 27 -10.64 1.34 -10.79
CA THR A 27 -11.56 0.24 -10.47
C THR A 27 -10.85 -0.80 -9.60
N ALA A 28 -9.60 -1.13 -9.90
CA ALA A 28 -8.77 -2.03 -9.11
C ALA A 28 -8.58 -1.51 -7.68
N SER A 29 -8.23 -0.23 -7.53
CA SER A 29 -8.11 0.47 -6.25
C SER A 29 -9.43 0.48 -5.50
N ALA A 30 -10.53 0.92 -6.13
CA ALA A 30 -11.84 1.02 -5.49
C ALA A 30 -12.37 -0.34 -5.04
N LEU A 31 -12.26 -1.37 -5.88
CA LEU A 31 -12.66 -2.74 -5.54
C LEU A 31 -11.80 -3.28 -4.40
N GLY A 32 -10.48 -3.10 -4.48
CA GLY A 32 -9.54 -3.46 -3.44
C GLY A 32 -9.90 -2.81 -2.11
N GLY A 33 -10.17 -1.51 -2.11
CA GLY A 33 -10.54 -0.78 -0.90
C GLY A 33 -11.88 -1.20 -0.31
N TRP A 34 -12.88 -1.47 -1.16
CA TRP A 34 -14.15 -2.03 -0.71
C TRP A 34 -13.96 -3.40 -0.06
N LEU A 35 -13.19 -4.30 -0.70
CA LEU A 35 -12.87 -5.62 -0.15
C LEU A 35 -12.09 -5.52 1.16
N GLY A 36 -11.06 -4.67 1.21
CA GLY A 36 -10.24 -4.45 2.41
C GLY A 36 -11.08 -3.95 3.58
N GLY A 37 -11.91 -2.92 3.38
CA GLY A 37 -12.80 -2.40 4.42
C GLY A 37 -13.88 -3.39 4.86
N ARG A 38 -14.33 -4.28 3.96
CA ARG A 38 -15.33 -5.33 4.27
C ARG A 38 -14.73 -6.52 5.00
N LEU A 39 -13.59 -7.03 4.53
CA LEU A 39 -12.98 -8.28 4.99
C LEU A 39 -12.00 -8.07 6.14
N GLY A 40 -11.25 -6.95 6.13
CA GLY A 40 -10.20 -6.66 7.09
C GLY A 40 -10.69 -6.64 8.55
N ARG A 41 -11.91 -6.16 8.78
CA ARG A 41 -12.57 -6.16 10.10
C ARG A 41 -12.72 -7.55 10.73
N HIS A 42 -12.69 -8.62 9.92
CA HIS A 42 -12.85 -10.00 10.38
C HIS A 42 -11.51 -10.65 10.79
N LEU A 43 -10.38 -10.00 10.51
CA LEU A 43 -9.05 -10.45 10.89
C LEU A 43 -8.76 -10.04 12.35
N LYS A 44 -9.47 -10.69 13.29
CA LYS A 44 -9.53 -10.32 14.72
C LYS A 44 -8.16 -10.02 15.35
N THR A 45 -7.16 -10.86 15.10
CA THR A 45 -5.80 -10.68 15.62
C THR A 45 -5.16 -9.40 15.09
N LEU A 46 -5.26 -9.14 13.78
CA LEU A 46 -4.69 -7.94 13.16
C LEU A 46 -5.43 -6.68 13.59
N VAL A 47 -6.76 -6.76 13.71
CA VAL A 47 -7.58 -5.66 14.25
C VAL A 47 -7.18 -5.32 15.67
N HIS A 48 -6.96 -6.32 16.54
CA HIS A 48 -6.51 -6.08 17.90
C HIS A 48 -5.16 -5.38 17.95
N VAL A 49 -4.18 -5.88 17.19
CA VAL A 49 -2.84 -5.26 17.10
C VAL A 49 -2.94 -3.82 16.59
N ALA A 50 -3.73 -3.58 15.54
CA ALA A 50 -3.92 -2.23 15.00
C ALA A 50 -4.57 -1.28 16.03
N ARG A 51 -5.55 -1.75 16.82
CA ARG A 51 -6.14 -0.94 17.91
C ARG A 51 -5.13 -0.57 18.98
N VAL A 52 -4.30 -1.52 19.41
CA VAL A 52 -3.24 -1.28 20.39
C VAL A 52 -2.25 -0.25 19.84
N ASN A 53 -1.80 -0.41 18.60
CA ASN A 53 -0.90 0.54 17.95
C ASN A 53 -1.52 1.93 17.83
N LEU A 54 -2.79 2.05 17.47
CA LEU A 54 -3.48 3.33 17.38
C LEU A 54 -3.65 4.01 18.75
N ALA A 55 -3.88 3.24 19.81
CA ALA A 55 -3.93 3.78 21.17
C ALA A 55 -2.56 4.31 21.65
N LEU A 56 -1.48 3.62 21.28
CA LEU A 56 -0.11 4.05 21.59
C LEU A 56 0.33 5.26 20.75
N ALA A 57 0.02 5.26 19.45
CA ALA A 57 0.42 6.32 18.52
C ALA A 57 -0.42 7.59 18.64
N PHE A 58 -1.70 7.45 19.01
CA PHE A 58 -2.65 8.57 19.12
C PHE A 58 -3.37 8.60 20.48
N PRO A 59 -2.64 8.69 21.61
CA PRO A 59 -3.22 8.66 22.96
C PRO A 59 -4.27 9.76 23.23
N GLN A 60 -4.18 10.87 22.50
CA GLN A 60 -5.09 12.02 22.56
C GLN A 60 -6.41 11.83 21.81
N LYS A 61 -6.50 10.85 20.88
CA LYS A 61 -7.70 10.60 20.09
C LYS A 61 -8.73 9.77 20.86
N SER A 62 -10.02 10.04 20.62
CA SER A 62 -11.10 9.23 21.19
C SER A 62 -11.09 7.81 20.61
N VAL A 63 -11.82 6.89 21.25
CA VAL A 63 -11.97 5.52 20.75
C VAL A 63 -12.62 5.53 19.36
N GLU A 64 -13.63 6.36 19.16
CA GLU A 64 -14.37 6.52 17.91
C GLU A 64 -13.47 7.04 16.79
N GLU A 65 -12.62 8.03 17.08
CA GLU A 65 -11.64 8.53 16.12
C GLU A 65 -10.63 7.44 15.71
N ARG A 66 -10.14 6.65 16.67
CA ARG A 66 -9.21 5.55 16.38
C ARG A 66 -9.89 4.44 15.59
N GLU A 67 -11.15 4.10 15.88
CA GLU A 67 -11.91 3.13 15.08
C GLU A 67 -12.18 3.63 13.65
N ALA A 68 -12.40 4.93 13.46
CA ALA A 68 -12.51 5.52 12.13
C ALA A 68 -11.19 5.38 11.36
N ILE A 69 -10.04 5.64 12.01
CA ILE A 69 -8.71 5.43 11.42
C ILE A 69 -8.51 3.95 11.08
N LEU A 70 -8.86 3.02 11.97
CA LEU A 70 -8.74 1.58 11.75
C LEU A 70 -9.56 1.13 10.52
N SER A 71 -10.79 1.63 10.38
CA SER A 71 -11.65 1.34 9.23
C SER A 71 -11.05 1.88 7.93
N ALA A 72 -10.56 3.12 7.95
CA ALA A 72 -9.89 3.74 6.81
C ALA A 72 -8.60 3.00 6.44
N MET A 73 -7.81 2.55 7.42
CA MET A 73 -6.60 1.76 7.22
C MET A 73 -6.89 0.46 6.47
N TRP A 74 -7.96 -0.27 6.81
CA TRP A 74 -8.34 -1.49 6.09
C TRP A 74 -8.76 -1.23 4.65
N ALA A 75 -9.52 -0.16 4.41
CA ALA A 75 -9.83 0.26 3.06
C ALA A 75 -8.55 0.64 2.29
N HIS A 76 -7.63 1.35 2.94
CA HIS A 76 -6.35 1.72 2.34
C HIS A 76 -5.49 0.49 1.99
N LEU A 77 -5.30 -0.46 2.90
CA LEU A 77 -4.57 -1.72 2.62
C LEU A 77 -5.20 -2.51 1.45
N GLY A 78 -6.53 -2.51 1.36
CA GLY A 78 -7.23 -3.10 0.24
C GLY A 78 -6.92 -2.42 -1.10
N ARG A 79 -6.85 -1.08 -1.12
CA ARG A 79 -6.45 -0.30 -2.31
C ARG A 79 -5.05 -0.68 -2.76
N LEU A 80 -4.09 -0.70 -1.84
CA LEU A 80 -2.70 -1.09 -2.13
C LEU A 80 -2.63 -2.49 -2.74
N ALA A 81 -3.39 -3.46 -2.20
CA ALA A 81 -3.44 -4.81 -2.75
C ALA A 81 -4.03 -4.86 -4.17
N GLY A 82 -5.05 -4.04 -4.47
CA GLY A 82 -5.63 -3.93 -5.81
C GLY A 82 -4.74 -3.18 -6.80
N GLU A 83 -3.92 -2.24 -6.31
CA GLU A 83 -2.98 -1.44 -7.10
C GLU A 83 -1.66 -2.17 -7.36
N PHE A 84 -1.27 -3.12 -6.50
CA PHE A 84 -0.01 -3.87 -6.61
C PHE A 84 0.27 -4.47 -8.00
N PRO A 85 -0.70 -5.08 -8.73
CA PRO A 85 -0.50 -5.57 -10.10
C PRO A 85 -0.18 -4.52 -11.16
N HIS A 86 -0.34 -3.24 -10.81
CA HIS A 86 -0.06 -2.08 -11.66
C HIS A 86 1.32 -1.48 -11.38
N LEU A 87 2.12 -2.03 -10.45
CA LEU A 87 3.46 -1.54 -10.12
C LEU A 87 4.57 -2.24 -10.93
N PRO A 88 5.66 -1.52 -11.32
CA PRO A 88 5.71 -0.08 -11.55
C PRO A 88 5.14 0.22 -12.95
N GLY A 89 3.94 0.78 -13.00
CA GLY A 89 3.26 1.11 -14.25
C GLY A 89 2.99 2.59 -14.36
N ASN A 90 3.04 3.12 -15.58
CA ASN A 90 2.80 4.54 -15.88
C ASN A 90 1.47 5.06 -15.32
N ALA A 91 0.45 4.18 -15.21
CA ALA A 91 -0.85 4.55 -14.66
C ALA A 91 -0.75 5.09 -13.21
N LEU A 92 0.17 4.55 -12.40
CA LEU A 92 0.44 5.02 -11.03
C LEU A 92 1.47 6.14 -11.01
N LEU A 93 2.57 6.01 -11.76
CA LEU A 93 3.65 7.01 -11.78
C LEU A 93 3.15 8.39 -12.26
N ASN A 94 2.28 8.43 -13.26
CA ASN A 94 1.71 9.69 -13.78
C ASN A 94 0.77 10.42 -12.80
N ARG A 95 0.48 9.83 -11.63
CA ARG A 95 -0.38 10.41 -10.60
C ARG A 95 0.41 10.92 -9.38
N ILE A 96 1.73 10.77 -9.40
CA ILE A 96 2.57 11.18 -8.28
C ILE A 96 2.89 12.67 -8.42
N SER A 97 2.83 13.38 -7.30
CA SER A 97 3.34 14.74 -7.17
C SER A 97 4.32 14.77 -6.00
N TYR A 98 5.31 15.65 -6.10
CA TYR A 98 6.41 15.71 -5.14
C TYR A 98 6.40 17.03 -4.39
N GLU A 99 6.53 16.94 -3.07
CA GLU A 99 6.77 18.09 -2.20
C GLU A 99 8.16 17.96 -1.58
N GLY A 100 8.87 19.08 -1.42
CA GLY A 100 10.20 19.07 -0.78
C GLY A 100 11.38 18.67 -1.68
N LEU A 101 11.23 18.68 -3.01
CA LEU A 101 12.33 18.36 -3.94
C LEU A 101 13.59 19.23 -3.76
N HIS A 102 13.46 20.42 -3.18
CA HIS A 102 14.59 21.30 -2.86
C HIS A 102 15.50 20.75 -1.74
N HIS A 103 15.09 19.71 -1.02
CA HIS A 103 15.93 18.99 -0.07
C HIS A 103 16.86 17.96 -0.72
N LEU A 104 16.69 17.68 -2.02
CA LEU A 104 17.58 16.78 -2.74
C LEU A 104 18.97 17.41 -2.89
N PRO A 105 20.04 16.62 -2.74
CA PRO A 105 21.37 17.13 -2.95
C PRO A 105 21.60 17.41 -4.44
N PRO A 106 22.65 18.19 -4.78
CA PRO A 106 23.04 18.39 -6.18
C PRO A 106 23.27 17.05 -6.92
N PRO A 107 23.02 17.00 -8.24
CA PRO A 107 23.25 15.80 -9.04
C PRO A 107 24.66 15.22 -8.84
N GLY A 108 24.75 13.90 -8.73
CA GLY A 108 26.00 13.18 -8.51
C GLY A 108 26.45 13.06 -7.05
N GLN A 109 25.67 13.58 -6.10
CA GLN A 109 25.88 13.33 -4.66
C GLN A 109 24.98 12.19 -4.15
N VAL A 110 25.42 11.55 -3.07
CA VAL A 110 24.71 10.43 -2.45
C VAL A 110 23.67 10.95 -1.47
N ALA A 111 22.47 10.38 -1.51
CA ALA A 111 21.42 10.62 -0.52
C ALA A 111 21.02 9.32 0.18
N LEU A 112 20.60 9.41 1.44
CA LEU A 112 19.92 8.33 2.14
C LEU A 112 18.44 8.68 2.28
N PHE A 113 17.59 7.93 1.60
CA PHE A 113 16.13 8.03 1.76
C PHE A 113 15.67 7.11 2.88
N VAL A 114 14.91 7.67 3.83
CA VAL A 114 14.32 6.93 4.95
C VAL A 114 12.81 7.11 4.90
N SER A 115 12.07 5.99 4.89
CA SER A 115 10.61 5.99 4.89
C SER A 115 10.06 4.93 5.84
N GLY A 116 8.79 5.10 6.23
CA GLY A 116 8.02 4.07 6.92
C GLY A 116 7.26 3.17 5.94
N HIS A 117 6.66 2.09 6.45
CA HIS A 117 5.77 1.22 5.69
C HIS A 117 4.40 1.90 5.49
N PHE A 118 4.38 2.96 4.69
CA PHE A 118 3.19 3.76 4.40
C PHE A 118 2.89 3.79 2.90
N GLY A 119 1.61 3.65 2.55
CA GLY A 119 1.16 3.76 1.15
C GLY A 119 1.81 2.74 0.23
N ASN A 120 1.83 3.05 -1.07
CA ASN A 120 2.63 2.34 -2.06
C ASN A 120 4.09 2.80 -1.95
N TRP A 121 4.81 2.38 -0.92
CA TRP A 121 6.20 2.77 -0.72
C TRP A 121 7.10 2.33 -1.88
N GLU A 122 6.70 1.34 -2.67
CA GLU A 122 7.40 0.90 -3.89
C GLU A 122 7.55 2.02 -4.92
N LEU A 123 6.66 3.01 -4.91
CA LEU A 123 6.71 4.18 -5.80
C LEU A 123 7.78 5.21 -5.40
N THR A 124 8.37 5.09 -4.20
CA THR A 124 9.39 6.03 -3.73
C THR A 124 10.74 5.87 -4.45
N TYR A 125 11.08 4.67 -4.94
CA TYR A 125 12.36 4.45 -5.62
C TYR A 125 12.42 5.00 -7.05
N PRO A 126 11.43 4.72 -7.94
CA PRO A 126 11.44 5.27 -9.30
C PRO A 126 11.50 6.80 -9.32
N THR A 127 10.81 7.42 -8.37
CA THR A 127 10.78 8.87 -8.11
C THR A 127 12.19 9.49 -7.95
N ALA A 128 13.06 8.88 -7.15
CA ALA A 128 14.37 9.44 -6.84
C ALA A 128 15.29 9.42 -8.08
N PHE A 129 15.23 8.34 -8.85
CA PHE A 129 15.96 8.21 -10.11
C PHE A 129 15.53 9.25 -11.15
N GLU A 130 14.23 9.57 -11.24
CA GLU A 130 13.73 10.62 -12.14
C GLU A 130 14.34 12.01 -11.85
N HIS A 131 14.86 12.25 -10.65
CA HIS A 131 15.42 13.53 -10.22
C HIS A 131 16.95 13.53 -10.11
N GLY A 132 17.63 12.53 -10.69
CA GLY A 132 19.10 12.51 -10.79
C GLY A 132 19.83 12.19 -9.49
N VAL A 133 19.13 11.59 -8.52
CA VAL A 133 19.72 11.07 -7.29
C VAL A 133 19.83 9.54 -7.44
N PRO A 134 21.05 8.98 -7.43
CA PRO A 134 21.30 7.55 -7.63
C PRO A 134 20.90 6.68 -6.43
#